data_AF-A0AA40BLQ3-F1
#
_entry.id   AF-A0AA40BLQ3-F1
#
_cell.length_a   1.000
_cell.length_b   1.000
_cell.length_c   1.000
_cell.angle_alpha   90.00
_cell.angle_beta   90.00
_cell.angle_gamma   90.00
#
_symmetry.space_group_name_H-M   'P 1'
#
loop_
_entity.id
_entity.type
_entity.pdbx_description
1 polymer ?
#
loop_
_entity_poly.entity_id
_entity_poly.type
_entity_poly.pdbx_seq_one_letter_code
_entity_poly.pdbx_strand_id
1 'polypeptide(L)'
;RDAHRFALSYRWVIEQAPLQAYASALVFALAGSLIKACFKAEEPDWIRTKPVVEADWNACLQTLEGHGNSVCSVAFSPDGQRLASDSDDVTVKI
;
A
#
# COMPACT_ATOMS: atom_id res chain seq x y z
N ARG A 1 13.55 -3.83 -5.29
CA ARG A 1 12.92 -5.11 -5.74
C ARG A 1 11.39 -5.01 -5.69
N ASP A 2 10.85 -4.39 -4.65
CA ASP A 2 9.40 -4.32 -4.44
C ASP A 2 8.69 -3.29 -5.31
N ALA A 3 9.28 -2.11 -5.54
CA ALA A 3 8.73 -1.13 -6.47
C ALA A 3 8.59 -1.67 -7.90
N HIS A 4 9.55 -2.49 -8.35
CA HIS A 4 9.49 -3.14 -9.67
C HIS A 4 8.40 -4.22 -9.73
N ARG A 5 8.24 -5.02 -8.68
CA ARG A 5 7.13 -5.98 -8.57
C ARG A 5 5.77 -5.27 -8.58
N PHE A 6 5.64 -4.21 -7.78
CA PHE A 6 4.43 -3.39 -7.73
C PHE A 6 4.07 -2.84 -9.12
N ALA A 7 5.03 -2.23 -9.83
CA ALA A 7 4.79 -1.68 -11.15
C ALA A 7 4.34 -2.75 -12.16
N LEU A 8 4.89 -3.96 -12.10
CA LEU A 8 4.47 -5.07 -12.97
C LEU A 8 3.09 -5.62 -12.60
N SER A 9 2.83 -5.82 -11.30
CA SER A 9 1.56 -6.37 -10.80
C SER A 9 0.38 -5.43 -11.07
N TYR A 10 0.58 -4.12 -10.96
CA TYR A 10 -0.47 -3.11 -11.14
C TYR A 10 -0.37 -2.35 -12.46
N ARG A 11 0.46 -2.82 -13.40
CA ARG A 11 0.71 -2.18 -14.70
C ARG A 11 -0.58 -1.77 -15.41
N TRP A 12 -1.55 -2.67 -15.46
CA TRP A 12 -2.83 -2.44 -16.12
C TRP A 12 -3.58 -1.22 -15.55
N VAL A 13 -3.62 -1.08 -14.23
CA VAL A 13 -4.29 0.04 -13.55
C VAL A 13 -3.55 1.35 -13.82
N ILE A 14 -2.22 1.30 -13.76
CA ILE A 14 -1.36 2.47 -14.00
C ILE A 14 -1.51 2.96 -15.45
N GLU A 15 -1.59 2.06 -16.41
CA GLU A 15 -1.75 2.41 -17.83
C GLU A 15 -3.15 2.95 -18.15
N GLN A 16 -4.20 2.45 -17.50
CA GLN A 16 -5.57 2.93 -17.72
C GLN A 16 -5.88 4.27 -17.03
N ALA A 17 -5.25 4.53 -15.89
CA ALA A 17 -5.56 5.70 -15.06
C ALA A 17 -4.29 6.35 -14.49
N PRO A 18 -3.35 6.81 -15.34
CA PRO A 18 -2.03 7.26 -14.90
C PRO A 18 -2.11 8.49 -13.99
N LEU A 19 -3.02 9.42 -14.29
CA LEU A 19 -3.19 10.63 -13.50
C LEU A 19 -3.80 10.33 -12.12
N GLN A 20 -4.76 9.41 -12.04
CA GLN A 20 -5.36 8.97 -10.78
C GLN A 20 -4.34 8.19 -9.93
N ALA A 21 -3.53 7.33 -10.55
CA ALA A 21 -2.45 6.63 -9.87
C ALA A 21 -1.41 7.63 -9.30
N TYR A 22 -1.06 8.65 -10.07
CA TYR A 22 -0.15 9.71 -9.63
C TYR A 22 -0.73 10.55 -8.48
N ALA A 23 -1.96 11.06 -8.65
CA ALA A 23 -2.64 11.88 -7.65
C ALA A 23 -2.84 11.13 -6.33
N SER A 24 -3.22 9.85 -6.39
CA SER A 24 -3.37 9.02 -5.18
C SER A 24 -2.02 8.81 -4.48
N ALA A 25 -0.94 8.53 -5.23
CA ALA A 25 0.39 8.39 -4.66
C ALA A 25 0.87 9.65 -3.91
N LEU A 26 0.61 10.85 -4.46
CA LEU A 26 0.93 12.13 -3.80
C LEU A 26 0.09 12.37 -2.53
N VAL A 27 -1.21 12.12 -2.62
CA VAL A 27 -2.16 12.34 -1.52
C VAL A 27 -1.83 11.45 -0.33
N PHE A 28 -1.55 10.17 -0.60
CA PHE A 28 -1.24 9.16 0.42
C PHE A 28 0.25 9.07 0.78
N ALA A 29 1.12 9.89 0.17
CA ALA A 29 2.51 9.97 0.60
C ALA A 29 2.60 10.51 2.04
N LEU A 30 3.52 9.89 2.80
CA LEU A 30 3.94 10.30 4.14
C LEU A 30 4.23 11.81 4.21
N ALA A 31 3.74 12.48 5.26
CA ALA A 31 3.88 13.93 5.42
C ALA A 31 5.35 14.40 5.44
N GLY A 32 6.27 13.58 5.96
CA GLY A 32 7.71 13.85 5.99
C GLY A 32 8.50 13.30 4.80
N SER A 33 7.85 12.67 3.82
CA SER A 33 8.56 12.07 2.67
C SER A 33 9.14 13.13 1.74
N LEU A 34 10.33 12.86 1.21
CA LEU A 34 10.97 13.67 0.16
C LEU A 34 10.05 13.85 -1.05
N ILE A 35 9.24 12.85 -1.39
CA ILE A 35 8.29 12.92 -2.51
C ILE A 35 7.24 14.01 -2.23
N LYS A 36 6.67 14.03 -1.03
CA LYS A 36 5.66 15.03 -0.65
C LYS A 36 6.26 16.45 -0.57
N ALA A 37 7.53 16.56 -0.20
CA ALA A 37 8.25 17.83 -0.19
C ALA A 37 8.55 18.35 -1.61
N CYS A 38 9.08 17.50 -2.50
CA CYS A 38 9.46 17.86 -3.86
C CYS A 38 8.25 18.19 -4.75
N PHE A 39 7.14 17.46 -4.57
CA PHE A 39 5.96 17.56 -5.44
C PHE A 39 4.79 18.29 -4.75
N LYS A 40 5.06 19.08 -3.71
CA LYS A 40 4.05 19.84 -2.97
C LYS A 40 3.21 20.77 -3.87
N ALA A 41 3.82 21.30 -4.93
CA ALA A 41 3.15 22.19 -5.89
C ALA A 41 2.20 21.46 -6.84
N GLU A 42 2.28 20.13 -6.93
CA GLU A 42 1.48 19.29 -7.81
C GLU A 42 0.32 18.61 -7.06
N GLU A 43 0.10 19.00 -5.80
CA GLU A 43 -1.00 18.48 -5.02
C GLU A 43 -2.35 18.91 -5.63
N PRO A 44 -3.32 17.99 -5.78
CA PRO A 44 -4.54 18.32 -6.49
C PRO A 44 -5.44 19.26 -5.67
N ASP A 45 -5.73 20.45 -6.22
CA ASP A 45 -6.57 21.47 -5.58
C ASP A 45 -8.02 21.02 -5.33
N TRP A 46 -8.50 20.03 -6.09
CA TRP A 46 -9.85 19.49 -5.95
C TRP A 46 -10.05 18.63 -4.69
N ILE A 47 -8.98 18.29 -3.97
CA ILE A 47 -9.04 17.57 -2.71
C ILE A 47 -9.11 18.58 -1.57
N ARG A 48 -10.34 18.89 -1.15
CA ARG A 48 -10.62 19.86 -0.08
C ARG A 48 -10.15 19.42 1.31
N THR A 49 -10.18 18.12 1.57
CA THR A 49 -9.78 17.54 2.87
C THR A 49 -8.75 16.48 2.60
N LYS A 50 -7.53 16.68 3.10
CA LYS A 50 -6.50 15.65 3.02
C LYS A 50 -6.81 14.55 4.03
N PRO A 51 -6.57 13.28 3.67
CA PRO A 51 -6.61 12.22 4.65
C PRO A 51 -5.60 12.54 5.77
N VAL A 52 -5.97 12.22 7.01
CA VAL A 52 -5.01 12.27 8.12
C VAL A 52 -4.01 11.16 7.88
N VAL A 53 -2.81 11.54 7.45
CA VAL A 53 -1.67 10.63 7.31
C VAL A 53 -0.67 11.07 8.37
N GLU A 54 -0.48 10.20 9.36
CA GLU A 54 0.43 10.46 10.47
C GLU A 54 1.88 10.56 9.96
N ALA A 55 2.72 11.33 10.65
CA ALA A 55 4.12 11.53 10.24
C ALA A 55 4.94 10.23 10.31
N ASP A 56 4.52 9.33 11.18
CA ASP A 56 5.04 7.99 11.45
C ASP A 56 4.23 6.88 10.79
N TRP A 57 3.32 7.21 9.86
CA TRP A 57 2.59 6.22 9.07
C TRP A 57 3.53 5.30 8.31
N ASN A 58 3.77 4.10 8.82
CA ASN A 58 4.55 3.12 8.11
C ASN A 58 3.66 2.37 7.10
N ALA A 59 3.94 2.54 5.81
CA ALA A 59 3.24 1.84 4.73
C ALA A 59 3.34 0.30 4.84
N CYS A 60 4.32 -0.22 5.58
CA CYS A 60 4.43 -1.62 5.95
C CYS A 60 4.98 -1.74 7.38
N LEU A 61 4.08 -1.84 8.37
CA LEU A 61 4.44 -2.04 9.77
C LEU A 61 5.23 -3.35 9.97
N GLN A 62 4.83 -4.40 9.25
CA GLN A 62 5.45 -5.72 9.33
C GLN A 62 5.18 -6.50 8.05
N THR A 63 6.21 -7.12 7.48
CA THR A 63 6.07 -8.08 6.40
C THR A 63 5.96 -9.48 7.01
N LEU A 64 4.86 -10.17 6.75
CA LEU A 64 4.67 -11.57 7.16
C LEU A 64 5.17 -12.49 6.05
N GLU A 65 6.40 -12.97 6.20
CA GLU A 65 7.02 -13.92 5.28
C GLU A 65 6.78 -15.37 5.75
N GLY A 66 6.74 -16.30 4.81
CA GLY A 66 6.75 -17.73 5.12
C GLY A 66 5.84 -18.59 4.27
N HIS A 67 4.90 -18.00 3.53
CA HIS A 67 4.15 -18.72 2.50
C HIS A 67 5.04 -18.97 1.27
N GLY A 68 4.96 -20.19 0.75
CA GLY A 68 5.71 -20.64 -0.43
C GLY A 68 5.04 -20.29 -1.75
N ASN A 69 3.77 -19.85 -1.71
CA ASN A 69 2.98 -19.48 -2.88
C ASN A 69 2.09 -18.25 -2.58
N SER A 70 1.23 -17.88 -3.52
CA SER A 70 0.33 -16.73 -3.39
C SER A 70 -0.60 -16.88 -2.19
N VAL A 71 -0.65 -15.85 -1.35
CA VAL A 71 -1.65 -15.73 -0.28
C VAL A 71 -2.99 -15.38 -0.93
N CYS A 72 -4.02 -16.15 -0.63
CA CYS A 72 -5.34 -16.02 -1.25
C CYS A 72 -6.31 -15.25 -0.35
N SER A 73 -6.20 -15.39 0.97
CA SER A 73 -7.02 -14.65 1.92
C SER A 73 -6.31 -14.43 3.27
N VAL A 74 -6.83 -13.46 4.03
CA VAL A 74 -6.34 -13.08 5.35
C VAL A 74 -7.53 -12.75 6.28
N ALA A 75 -7.44 -13.16 7.55
CA ALA A 75 -8.47 -12.91 8.55
C ALA A 75 -7.85 -12.43 9.87
N PHE A 76 -8.35 -11.32 10.40
CA PHE A 76 -7.92 -10.80 11.70
C PHE A 76 -8.74 -11.41 12.83
N SER A 77 -8.07 -11.69 13.95
CA SER A 77 -8.73 -11.95 15.21
C SER A 77 -9.51 -10.72 15.71
N PRO A 78 -10.63 -10.89 16.43
CA PRO A 78 -11.42 -9.75 16.92
C PRO A 78 -10.67 -8.83 17.89
N ASP A 79 -9.65 -9.36 18.57
CA ASP A 79 -8.78 -8.61 19.49
C ASP A 79 -7.57 -7.95 18.78
N GLY A 80 -7.40 -8.19 17.47
CA GLY A 80 -6.32 -7.66 16.65
C GLY A 80 -4.93 -8.21 16.97
N GLN A 81 -4.80 -9.23 17.83
CA GLN A 81 -3.50 -9.75 18.26
C GLN A 81 -2.93 -10.81 17.31
N ARG A 82 -3.79 -11.43 16.50
CA ARG A 82 -3.46 -12.50 15.56
C ARG A 82 -4.07 -12.26 14.19
N LEU A 83 -3.40 -12.75 13.15
CA LEU A 83 -3.91 -12.75 11.79
C LEU A 83 -3.70 -14.14 11.19
N ALA A 84 -4.75 -14.76 10.70
CA ALA A 84 -4.63 -15.96 9.89
C ALA A 84 -4.43 -15.60 8.41
N SER A 85 -3.54 -16.30 7.71
CA SER A 85 -3.34 -16.19 6.27
C SER A 85 -3.41 -17.57 5.61
N ASP A 86 -4.12 -17.66 4.49
CA ASP A 86 -4.21 -18.87 3.65
C ASP A 86 -3.53 -18.66 2.30
N SER A 87 -2.97 -19.73 1.75
CA SER A 87 -2.12 -19.67 0.57
C SER A 87 -2.30 -20.89 -0.34
N ASP A 88 -2.01 -20.69 -1.63
CA ASP A 88 -1.93 -21.74 -2.65
C ASP A 88 -0.81 -22.77 -2.38
N ASP A 89 -0.01 -22.58 -1.32
CA ASP A 89 0.95 -23.59 -0.82
C ASP A 89 0.29 -24.69 0.03
N VAL A 90 -1.04 -24.69 0.13
CA VAL A 90 -1.84 -25.65 0.91
C VAL A 90 -1.55 -25.53 2.41
N THR A 91 -1.14 -24.35 2.87
CA THR A 91 -0.92 -24.06 4.30
C THR A 91 -1.71 -22.85 4.77
N VAL A 92 -2.02 -22.87 6.07
CA VAL A 92 -2.57 -21.72 6.81
C VAL A 92 -1.54 -21.34 7.89
N LYS A 93 -1.25 -20.04 8.01
CA LYS A 93 -0.37 -19.47 9.04
C LYS A 93 -1.17 -18.52 9.93
N ILE A 94 -0.73 -18.31 11.17
CA ILE A 94 -1.35 -17.43 12.18
C ILE A 94 -0.27 -16.52 12.77
#